data_AF-A0A2H9LGL1-F1
#
_entry.id   AF-A0A2H9LGL1-F1
#
_cell.length_a   1.000
_cell.length_b   1.000
_cell.length_c   1.000
_cell.angle_alpha   90.00
_cell.angle_beta   90.00
_cell.angle_gamma   90.00
#
_symmetry.space_group_name_H-M   'P 1'
#
loop_
_entity.id
_entity.type
_entity.pdbx_description
1 polymer ?
#
loop_
_entity_poly.entity_id
_entity_poly.type
_entity_poly.pdbx_seq_one_letter_code
_entity_poly.pdbx_strand_id
1 'polypeptide(L)'
;MPVKIAEETLDGIVRKIGFKVITPDMKSLGLRGNPNILEYSLGDWIFVPEEQVVPGKSNFGGIWLARTAGNARKLQKYIKEEHGVDARVFKAAIDRILYLNDYRIKTNGVMLYEEVFL
;
A
#
# COMPACT_ATOMS: atom_id res chain seq x y z
N MET A 1 -2.50 -4.88 -22.74
CA MET A 1 -1.06 -4.83 -22.36
C MET A 1 -0.92 -5.45 -20.97
N PRO A 2 0.10 -6.28 -20.70
CA PRO A 2 0.31 -6.86 -19.37
C PRO A 2 0.61 -5.76 -18.35
N VAL A 3 -0.01 -5.83 -17.17
CA VAL A 3 0.25 -4.88 -16.07
C VAL A 3 1.65 -5.17 -15.50
N LYS A 4 2.57 -4.22 -15.66
CA LYS A 4 3.91 -4.28 -15.05
C LYS A 4 3.91 -3.63 -13.66
N ILE A 5 4.72 -4.19 -12.76
CA ILE A 5 5.02 -3.65 -11.43
C ILE A 5 6.49 -3.21 -11.44
N ALA A 6 6.79 -2.11 -10.74
CA ALA A 6 8.16 -1.62 -10.61
C ALA A 6 8.97 -2.54 -9.70
N GLU A 7 10.27 -2.63 -9.95
CA GLU A 7 11.21 -3.40 -9.15
C GLU A 7 12.39 -2.51 -8.76
N GLU A 8 12.86 -2.64 -7.52
CA GLU A 8 14.06 -1.96 -7.02
C GLU A 8 14.92 -2.97 -6.25
N THR A 9 16.23 -2.72 -6.18
CA THR A 9 17.15 -3.54 -5.37
C THR A 9 17.22 -2.96 -3.96
N LEU A 10 16.81 -3.74 -2.97
CA LEU A 10 16.87 -3.39 -1.54
C LEU A 10 17.73 -4.44 -0.84
N ASP A 11 18.82 -4.00 -0.19
CA ASP A 11 19.79 -4.88 0.48
C ASP A 11 20.32 -6.01 -0.41
N GLY A 12 20.56 -5.70 -1.69
CA GLY A 12 21.04 -6.67 -2.68
C GLY A 12 19.96 -7.62 -3.23
N ILE A 13 18.70 -7.47 -2.81
CA ILE A 13 17.58 -8.30 -3.25
C ILE A 13 16.65 -7.46 -4.14
N VAL A 14 16.35 -7.97 -5.34
CA VAL A 14 15.35 -7.35 -6.22
C VAL A 14 13.96 -7.60 -5.63
N ARG A 15 13.22 -6.53 -5.35
CA ARG A 15 11.87 -6.59 -4.79
C ARG A 15 10.89 -5.81 -5.65
N LYS A 16 9.63 -6.28 -5.67
CA LYS A 16 8.51 -5.56 -6.27
C LYS A 16 8.11 -4.40 -5.38
N ILE A 17 7.83 -3.25 -5.99
CA ILE A 17 7.59 -2.00 -5.28
C ILE A 17 6.19 -1.46 -5.58
N GLY A 18 5.59 -0.86 -4.55
CA GLY A 18 4.38 -0.06 -4.66
C GLY A 18 4.47 1.20 -3.80
N PHE A 19 3.43 2.01 -3.84
CA PHE A 19 3.32 3.24 -3.07
C PHE A 19 2.22 3.10 -2.04
N LYS A 20 2.59 3.11 -0.76
CA LYS A 20 1.63 3.08 0.33
C LYS A 20 1.27 4.51 0.72
N VAL A 21 -0.03 4.78 0.78
CA VAL A 21 -0.57 6.06 1.25
C VAL A 21 -1.15 5.82 2.65
N ILE A 22 -0.64 6.56 3.64
CA ILE A 22 -1.02 6.42 5.07
C ILE A 22 -1.32 7.77 5.68
N THR A 23 -1.98 7.74 6.83
CA THR A 23 -2.27 8.92 7.64
C THR A 23 -0.99 9.48 8.30
N PRO A 24 -0.98 10.75 8.77
CA PRO A 24 0.17 11.35 9.44
C PRO A 24 0.72 10.55 10.62
N ASP A 25 -0.17 9.90 11.38
CA ASP A 25 0.12 9.05 12.54
C ASP A 25 0.55 7.62 12.16
N MET A 26 0.98 7.42 10.90
CA MET A 26 1.50 6.16 10.37
C MET A 26 0.50 5.01 10.38
N LYS A 27 -0.81 5.30 10.23
CA LYS A 27 -1.87 4.28 10.21
C LYS A 27 -2.53 4.17 8.84
N SER A 28 -3.12 3.00 8.59
CA SER A 28 -4.07 2.84 7.50
C SER A 28 -5.26 3.78 7.70
N LEU A 29 -5.72 4.43 6.63
CA LEU A 29 -6.90 5.31 6.70
C LEU A 29 -8.22 4.56 7.01
N GLY A 30 -8.29 3.24 6.80
CA GLY A 30 -9.54 2.50 7.01
C GLY A 30 -10.61 2.71 5.93
N LEU A 31 -10.20 3.14 4.72
CA LEU A 31 -11.12 3.42 3.60
C LEU A 31 -12.09 2.27 3.33
N ARG A 32 -13.33 2.63 2.98
CA ARG A 32 -14.45 1.71 2.66
C ARG A 32 -14.82 0.77 3.82
N GLY A 33 -14.66 1.22 5.07
CA GLY A 33 -15.06 0.46 6.25
C GLY A 33 -14.19 -0.76 6.51
N ASN A 34 -12.90 -0.71 6.15
CA ASN A 34 -11.97 -1.76 6.53
C ASN A 34 -11.71 -1.66 8.05
N PRO A 35 -12.15 -2.65 8.86
CA PRO A 35 -11.98 -2.60 10.31
C PRO A 35 -10.52 -2.77 10.75
N ASN A 36 -9.65 -3.25 9.85
CA ASN A 36 -8.27 -3.56 10.16
C ASN A 36 -7.38 -2.33 9.91
N ILE A 37 -7.34 -1.44 10.89
CA ILE A 37 -6.40 -0.32 10.93
C ILE A 37 -5.02 -0.86 11.30
N LEU A 38 -4.15 -0.97 10.30
CA LEU A 38 -2.75 -1.34 10.50
C LEU A 38 -1.93 -0.10 10.83
N GLU A 39 -1.03 -0.24 11.80
CA GLU A 39 0.03 0.73 12.09
C GLU A 39 1.30 0.30 11.35
N TYR A 40 2.09 1.28 10.91
CA TYR A 40 3.28 1.07 10.11
C TYR A 40 4.51 1.70 10.78
N SER A 41 5.64 1.03 10.64
CA SER A 41 6.98 1.57 10.91
C SER A 41 7.83 1.51 9.63
N LEU A 42 8.90 2.30 9.60
CA LEU A 42 9.90 2.26 8.54
C LEU A 42 10.88 1.10 8.81
N GLY A 43 11.22 0.36 7.76
CA GLY A 43 12.20 -0.74 7.81
C GLY A 43 11.63 -2.08 8.27
N ASP A 44 10.44 -2.12 8.89
CA ASP A 44 9.83 -3.37 9.34
C ASP A 44 8.81 -3.91 8.35
N TRP A 45 8.75 -5.24 8.27
CA TRP A 45 7.68 -5.92 7.54
C TRP A 45 6.39 -5.95 8.36
N ILE A 46 5.34 -5.39 7.78
CA ILE A 46 3.98 -5.42 8.32
C ILE A 46 3.15 -6.39 7.49
N PHE A 47 2.58 -7.39 8.14
CA PHE A 47 1.74 -8.42 7.53
C PHE A 47 0.30 -8.31 8.02
N VAL A 48 -0.63 -8.66 7.14
CA VAL A 48 -2.01 -8.95 7.54
C VAL A 48 -2.09 -10.40 8.01
N PRO A 49 -2.82 -10.71 9.09
CA PRO A 49 -3.05 -12.09 9.48
C PRO A 49 -3.63 -12.91 8.33
N GLU A 50 -3.16 -14.15 8.17
CA GLU A 50 -3.45 -14.98 7.00
C GLU A 50 -4.95 -15.32 6.90
N GLU A 51 -5.61 -15.48 8.04
CA GLU A 51 -7.05 -15.69 8.17
C GLU A 51 -7.90 -14.54 7.60
N GLN A 52 -7.33 -13.35 7.47
CA GLN A 52 -8.01 -12.19 6.87
C GLN A 52 -7.80 -12.10 5.36
N VAL A 53 -6.91 -12.91 4.78
CA VAL A 53 -6.65 -12.96 3.34
C VAL A 53 -7.68 -13.87 2.67
N VAL A 54 -8.91 -13.36 2.47
CA VAL A 54 -10.01 -14.12 1.86
C VAL A 54 -10.04 -13.95 0.34
N PRO A 55 -9.85 -15.01 -0.46
CA PRO A 55 -9.97 -14.96 -1.92
C PRO A 55 -11.36 -14.50 -2.35
N GLY A 56 -11.46 -13.69 -3.42
CA GLY A 56 -12.73 -13.26 -4.00
C GLY A 56 -13.47 -12.11 -3.28
N LYS A 57 -13.09 -11.75 -2.04
CA LYS A 57 -13.61 -10.54 -1.39
C LYS A 57 -12.75 -9.33 -1.73
N SER A 58 -13.14 -8.62 -2.79
CA SER A 58 -12.36 -7.53 -3.39
C SER A 58 -11.80 -6.55 -2.36
N ASN A 59 -12.64 -5.91 -1.55
CA ASN A 59 -12.21 -4.87 -0.59
C ASN A 59 -11.73 -5.40 0.78
N PHE A 60 -11.95 -6.68 1.11
CA PHE A 60 -11.65 -7.22 2.44
C PHE A 60 -10.32 -7.98 2.47
N GLY A 61 -9.55 -7.82 3.53
CA GLY A 61 -8.23 -8.46 3.68
C GLY A 61 -7.12 -7.76 2.91
N GLY A 62 -5.88 -8.02 3.29
CA GLY A 62 -4.68 -7.52 2.61
C GLY A 62 -4.41 -6.02 2.76
N ILE A 63 -3.21 -5.63 2.31
CA ILE A 63 -2.70 -4.27 2.31
C ILE A 63 -2.78 -3.72 0.89
N TRP A 64 -3.44 -2.57 0.74
CA TRP A 64 -3.54 -1.87 -0.53
C TRP A 64 -2.40 -0.87 -0.72
N LEU A 65 -1.82 -0.87 -1.92
CA LEU A 65 -0.84 0.08 -2.41
C LEU A 65 -1.30 0.66 -3.76
N ALA A 66 -0.91 1.89 -4.05
CA ALA A 66 -0.92 2.42 -5.40
C ALA A 66 0.23 1.81 -6.22
N ARG A 67 -0.03 1.49 -7.48
CA ARG A 67 0.98 0.89 -8.36
C ARG A 67 2.06 1.89 -8.80
N THR A 68 1.73 3.17 -8.87
CA THR A 68 2.63 4.24 -9.36
C THR A 68 2.53 5.47 -8.47
N ALA A 69 3.56 6.31 -8.48
CA ALA A 69 3.55 7.60 -7.79
C ALA A 69 2.38 8.48 -8.24
N GLY A 70 2.05 8.49 -9.53
CA GLY A 70 0.88 9.21 -10.05
C GLY A 70 -0.45 8.71 -9.46
N ASN A 71 -0.61 7.40 -9.28
CA ASN A 71 -1.78 6.83 -8.60
C ASN A 71 -1.80 7.16 -7.10
N ALA A 72 -0.62 7.20 -6.46
CA ALA A 72 -0.48 7.58 -5.07
C ALA A 72 -0.86 9.05 -4.84
N ARG A 73 -0.40 9.98 -5.71
CA ARG A 73 -0.80 11.39 -5.68
C ARG A 73 -2.32 11.56 -5.82
N LYS A 74 -2.95 10.80 -6.74
CA LYS A 74 -4.42 10.79 -6.88
C LYS A 74 -5.12 10.33 -5.60
N LEU A 75 -4.59 9.29 -4.93
CA LEU A 75 -5.13 8.84 -3.65
C LEU A 75 -4.94 9.86 -2.53
N GLN A 76 -3.75 10.46 -2.42
CA GLN A 76 -3.46 11.49 -1.43
C GLN A 76 -4.41 12.68 -1.57
N LYS A 77 -4.60 13.17 -2.81
CA LYS A 77 -5.58 14.23 -3.11
C LYS A 77 -7.01 13.83 -2.71
N TYR A 78 -7.45 12.65 -3.12
CA TYR A 78 -8.78 12.12 -2.75
C TYR A 78 -8.97 12.06 -1.23
N ILE A 79 -7.96 11.60 -0.48
CA ILE A 79 -8.03 11.52 0.98
C ILE A 79 -8.15 12.92 1.61
N LYS A 80 -7.42 13.90 1.08
CA LYS A 80 -7.51 15.28 1.55
C LYS A 80 -8.88 15.88 1.28
N GLU A 81 -9.41 15.68 0.07
CA GLU A 81 -10.70 16.24 -0.35
C GLU A 81 -11.89 15.61 0.40
N GLU A 82 -11.92 14.29 0.55
CA GLU A 82 -13.06 13.57 1.13
C GLU A 82 -13.01 13.43 2.66
N HIS A 83 -11.80 13.41 3.23
CA HIS A 83 -11.61 13.13 4.66
C HIS A 83 -10.86 14.23 5.41
N GLY A 84 -10.37 15.27 4.72
CA GLY A 84 -9.64 16.38 5.35
C GLY A 84 -8.22 16.03 5.84
N VAL A 85 -7.76 14.80 5.62
CA VAL A 85 -6.48 14.28 6.15
C VAL A 85 -5.34 14.50 5.16
N ASP A 86 -4.22 15.06 5.63
CA ASP A 86 -2.99 15.20 4.86
C ASP A 86 -2.21 13.88 4.84
N ALA A 87 -2.53 12.99 3.92
CA ALA A 87 -1.86 11.70 3.84
C ALA A 87 -0.39 11.81 3.43
N ARG A 88 0.43 10.90 3.96
CA ARG A 88 1.84 10.70 3.60
C ARG A 88 1.97 9.54 2.62
N VAL A 89 3.00 9.58 1.78
CA VAL A 89 3.24 8.56 0.75
C VAL A 89 4.61 7.94 0.92
N PHE A 90 4.67 6.62 0.92
CA PHE A 90 5.91 5.86 1.06
C PHE A 90 6.07 4.88 -0.09
N LYS A 91 7.31 4.68 -0.55
CA LYS A 91 7.64 3.46 -1.28
C LYS A 91 7.64 2.29 -0.32
N ALA A 92 7.17 1.16 -0.82
CA ALA A 92 7.05 -0.05 -0.05
C ALA A 92 7.46 -1.27 -0.87
N ALA A 93 8.30 -2.10 -0.28
CA ALA A 93 8.55 -3.44 -0.79
C ALA A 93 7.32 -4.31 -0.56
N ILE A 94 7.03 -5.18 -1.52
CA ILE A 94 5.86 -6.06 -1.52
C ILE A 94 6.31 -7.49 -1.28
N ASP A 95 5.60 -8.20 -0.40
CA ASP A 95 5.78 -9.64 -0.19
C ASP A 95 5.04 -10.45 -1.28
N ARG A 96 3.89 -11.06 -0.94
CA ARG A 96 3.08 -11.83 -1.89
C ARG A 96 1.95 -10.96 -2.44
N ILE A 97 1.87 -10.88 -3.77
CA ILE A 97 0.77 -10.17 -4.44
C ILE A 97 -0.48 -11.05 -4.42
N LEU A 98 -1.57 -10.50 -3.90
CA LEU A 98 -2.88 -11.14 -3.81
C LEU A 98 -3.80 -10.71 -4.95
N TYR A 99 -3.67 -9.46 -5.39
CA TYR A 99 -4.45 -8.88 -6.48
C TYR A 99 -3.68 -7.73 -7.12
N LEU A 100 -3.82 -7.58 -8.44
CA LEU A 100 -3.15 -6.57 -9.22
C LEU A 100 -4.09 -6.04 -10.30
N ASN A 101 -4.18 -4.72 -10.41
CA ASN A 101 -4.67 -4.07 -11.61
C ASN A 101 -3.78 -2.87 -11.98
N ASP A 102 -4.18 -2.14 -13.01
CA ASP A 102 -3.53 -0.94 -13.49
C ASP A 102 -3.49 0.22 -12.47
N TYR A 103 -4.32 0.18 -11.43
CA TYR A 103 -4.41 1.22 -10.42
C TYR A 103 -3.72 0.86 -9.10
N ARG A 104 -4.01 -0.31 -8.53
CA ARG A 104 -3.62 -0.72 -7.18
C ARG A 104 -3.05 -2.14 -7.14
N ILE A 105 -2.27 -2.39 -6.09
CA ILE A 105 -1.73 -3.69 -5.72
C ILE A 105 -2.32 -4.05 -4.35
N LYS A 106 -2.77 -5.29 -4.21
CA LYS A 106 -3.14 -5.88 -2.92
C LYS A 106 -2.09 -6.92 -2.56
N THR A 107 -1.61 -6.89 -1.32
CA THR A 107 -0.60 -7.83 -0.82
C THR A 107 -0.94 -8.30 0.59
N ASN A 108 -0.34 -9.41 1.03
CA ASN A 108 -0.38 -9.84 2.43
C ASN A 108 0.60 -9.05 3.31
N GLY A 109 1.66 -8.47 2.75
CA GLY A 109 2.71 -7.85 3.53
C GLY A 109 3.48 -6.75 2.79
N VAL A 110 3.90 -5.74 3.54
CA VAL A 110 4.69 -4.61 3.03
C VAL A 110 5.79 -4.23 4.00
N MET A 111 6.87 -3.66 3.48
CA MET A 111 7.88 -2.96 4.26
C MET A 111 8.04 -1.55 3.70
N LEU A 112 7.76 -0.53 4.50
CA LEU A 112 7.96 0.87 4.11
C LEU A 112 9.44 1.21 4.25
N TYR A 113 10.06 1.84 3.25
CA TYR A 113 11.50 2.13 3.29
C TYR A 113 11.89 3.56 2.90
N GLU A 114 11.04 4.28 2.19
CA GLU A 114 11.33 5.64 1.75
C GLU A 114 10.04 6.47 1.72
N GLU A 115 10.03 7.63 2.38
CA GLU A 115 8.95 8.61 2.20
C GLU A 115 9.16 9.39 0.91
N VAL A 116 8.09 9.62 0.16
CA VAL A 116 8.13 10.35 -1.11
C VAL A 116 7.21 11.56 -1.03
N PHE A 117 7.78 12.74 -1.29
CA PHE A 117 7.04 13.98 -1.40
C PHE A 117 6.52 14.12 -2.83
N LEU A 118 5.19 14.02 -2.99
CA LEU A 118 4.49 14.07 -4.28
C LEU A 118 3.73 15.37 -4.46
#